data_AF-A0A7J8QKM1-F1
#
_entry.id   AF-A0A7J8QKM1-F1
#
_cell.length_a   1.000
_cell.length_b   1.000
_cell.length_c   1.000
_cell.angle_alpha   90.00
_cell.angle_beta   90.00
_cell.angle_gamma   90.00
#
_symmetry.space_group_name_H-M   'P 1'
#
loop_
_entity.id
_entity.type
_entity.pdbx_description
1 polymer ?
#
loop_
_entity_poly.entity_id
_entity_poly.type
_entity_poly.pdbx_seq_one_letter_code
_entity_poly.pdbx_strand_id
1 'polypeptide(L)'
;MFRPRADVAYCIHALSRRLAKTRNWTVALKTLIVIHRALREGDPTFREELLNFSQRAGILQISNFKDDSSPIAWDCSAWVRTYALFLEERLECYSILKYDIEAERLPRPVLGQDKDYSRTTELDNEELLEQLPALQQLLYRLIGCLVVYYMLIL
;
A
#
# COMPACT_ATOMS: atom_id res chain seq x y z
N MET A 1 -4.53 6.48 30.09
CA MET A 1 -3.28 6.95 29.47
C MET A 1 -3.27 6.47 28.03
N PHE A 2 -3.58 7.34 27.06
CA PHE A 2 -3.55 7.01 25.62
C PHE A 2 -2.09 6.79 25.22
N ARG A 3 -1.75 5.65 24.60
CA ARG A 3 -0.41 5.36 24.05
C ARG A 3 -0.52 5.03 22.56
N PRO A 4 -0.68 6.05 21.70
CA PRO A 4 -0.97 5.86 20.27
C PRO A 4 -0.04 4.87 19.56
N ARG A 5 1.26 4.88 19.89
CA ARG A 5 2.26 3.94 19.32
C ARG A 5 2.04 2.48 19.69
N ALA A 6 1.63 2.18 20.94
CA ALA A 6 1.38 0.81 21.37
C ALA A 6 0.14 0.23 20.68
N ASP A 7 -0.88 1.06 20.47
CA ASP A 7 -2.09 0.68 19.75
C ASP A 7 -1.83 0.46 18.25
N VAL A 8 -0.98 1.31 17.63
CA VAL A 8 -0.53 1.15 16.23
C VAL A 8 0.23 -0.16 16.04
N ALA A 9 1.23 -0.44 16.87
CA ALA A 9 1.99 -1.70 16.79
C ALA A 9 1.07 -2.92 16.98
N TYR A 10 0.15 -2.86 17.95
CA TYR A 10 -0.84 -3.91 18.16
C TYR A 10 -1.72 -4.14 16.92
N CYS A 11 -2.21 -3.07 16.29
CA CYS A 11 -3.01 -3.14 15.06
C CYS A 11 -2.22 -3.78 13.91
N ILE A 12 -0.98 -3.34 13.68
CA ILE A 12 -0.11 -3.88 12.62
C ILE A 12 0.13 -5.37 12.85
N HIS A 13 0.47 -5.78 14.09
CA HIS A 13 0.63 -7.18 14.44
C HIS A 13 -0.65 -8.00 14.25
N ALA A 14 -1.82 -7.45 14.58
CA ALA A 14 -3.10 -8.12 14.39
C ALA A 14 -3.42 -8.33 12.91
N LEU A 15 -3.20 -7.32 12.07
CA LEU A 15 -3.38 -7.40 10.61
C LEU A 15 -2.41 -8.42 10.00
N SER A 16 -1.13 -8.37 10.40
CA SER A 16 -0.11 -9.34 9.97
C SER A 16 -0.51 -10.78 10.28
N ARG A 17 -0.89 -11.06 11.53
CA ARG A 17 -1.32 -12.40 11.94
C ARG A 17 -2.56 -12.87 11.18
N ARG A 18 -3.51 -11.96 10.91
CA ARG A 18 -4.73 -12.30 10.17
C ARG A 18 -4.41 -12.69 8.73
N LEU A 19 -3.52 -11.94 8.08
CA LEU A 19 -3.10 -12.20 6.70
C LEU A 19 -2.28 -13.50 6.60
N ALA A 20 -1.38 -13.76 7.57
CA ALA A 20 -0.56 -14.98 7.58
C ALA A 20 -1.37 -16.28 7.82
N LYS A 21 -2.49 -16.21 8.56
CA LYS A 21 -3.28 -17.40 8.92
C LYS A 21 -4.44 -17.69 7.97
N THR A 22 -4.91 -16.70 7.23
CA THR A 22 -6.09 -16.91 6.37
C THR A 22 -5.73 -17.68 5.11
N ARG A 23 -6.61 -18.60 4.73
CA ARG A 23 -6.65 -19.18 3.37
C ARG A 23 -7.82 -18.68 2.55
N ASN A 24 -8.67 -17.83 3.15
CA ASN A 24 -9.85 -17.27 2.50
C ASN A 24 -9.48 -15.96 1.79
N TRP A 25 -9.70 -15.90 0.47
CA TRP A 25 -9.34 -14.74 -0.36
C TRP A 25 -10.08 -13.47 0.08
N THR A 26 -11.33 -13.58 0.50
CA THR A 26 -12.12 -12.42 0.97
C THR A 26 -11.54 -11.83 2.26
N VAL A 27 -11.09 -12.67 3.18
CA VAL A 27 -10.43 -12.23 4.43
C VAL A 27 -9.08 -11.58 4.14
N ALA A 28 -8.29 -12.18 3.24
CA ALA A 28 -7.01 -11.61 2.82
C ALA A 28 -7.23 -10.23 2.17
N LEU A 29 -8.15 -10.15 1.21
CA LEU A 29 -8.49 -8.91 0.54
C LEU A 29 -8.97 -7.83 1.52
N LYS A 30 -9.95 -8.12 2.38
CA LYS A 30 -10.42 -7.15 3.37
C LYS A 30 -9.29 -6.65 4.27
N THR A 31 -8.32 -7.51 4.58
CA THR A 31 -7.14 -7.13 5.38
C THR A 31 -6.22 -6.20 4.59
N LEU A 32 -5.96 -6.49 3.30
CA LEU A 32 -5.19 -5.58 2.42
C LEU A 32 -5.88 -4.24 2.22
N ILE A 33 -7.22 -4.20 2.07
CA ILE A 33 -7.99 -2.96 1.97
C ILE A 33 -7.83 -2.12 3.26
N VAL A 34 -7.86 -2.75 4.44
CA VAL A 34 -7.64 -2.03 5.70
C VAL A 34 -6.23 -1.45 5.76
N ILE A 35 -5.21 -2.21 5.34
CA ILE A 35 -3.83 -1.72 5.25
C ILE A 35 -3.74 -0.53 4.28
N HIS A 36 -4.33 -0.65 3.09
CA HIS A 36 -4.35 0.43 2.10
C HIS A 36 -5.01 1.70 2.64
N ARG A 37 -6.18 1.58 3.27
CA ARG A 37 -6.86 2.72 3.89
C ARG A 37 -6.03 3.34 4.99
N ALA A 38 -5.37 2.55 5.82
CA ALA A 38 -4.48 3.06 6.86
C ALA A 38 -3.23 3.76 6.27
N LEU A 39 -2.70 3.30 5.14
CA LEU A 39 -1.64 3.99 4.41
C LEU A 39 -2.10 5.33 3.80
N ARG A 40 -3.35 5.40 3.33
CA ARG A 40 -3.90 6.58 2.65
C ARG A 40 -4.42 7.65 3.62
N GLU A 41 -5.16 7.23 4.64
CA GLU A 41 -5.92 8.09 5.55
C GLU A 41 -5.30 8.15 6.96
N GLY A 42 -4.30 7.31 7.26
CA GLY A 42 -3.68 7.22 8.58
C GLY A 42 -2.67 8.33 8.86
N ASP A 43 -2.37 8.49 10.15
CA ASP A 43 -1.31 9.38 10.64
C ASP A 43 0.08 8.93 10.12
N PRO A 44 1.02 9.86 9.86
CA PRO A 44 2.39 9.52 9.46
C PRO A 44 3.07 8.46 10.34
N THR A 45 2.80 8.46 11.66
CA THR A 45 3.33 7.48 12.61
C THR A 45 2.94 6.05 12.23
N PHE A 46 1.72 5.83 11.71
CA PHE A 46 1.28 4.51 11.27
C PHE A 46 2.08 4.02 10.06
N ARG A 47 2.36 4.91 9.09
CA ARG A 47 3.13 4.58 7.87
C ARG A 47 4.56 4.19 8.21
N GLU A 48 5.20 4.95 9.09
CA GLU A 48 6.56 4.65 9.58
C GLU A 48 6.64 3.31 10.32
N GLU A 49 5.72 3.07 11.26
CA GLU A 49 5.68 1.80 12.02
C GLU A 49 5.38 0.61 11.10
N LEU A 50 4.49 0.78 10.12
CA LEU A 50 4.18 -0.27 9.15
C LEU A 50 5.37 -0.54 8.21
N LEU A 51 6.09 0.50 7.76
CA LEU A 51 7.32 0.35 6.98
C LEU A 51 8.38 -0.43 7.76
N ASN A 52 8.64 -0.01 9.01
CA ASN A 52 9.59 -0.68 9.91
C ASN A 52 9.20 -2.15 10.16
N PHE A 53 7.90 -2.42 10.33
CA PHE A 53 7.40 -3.77 10.51
C PHE A 53 7.54 -4.61 9.22
N SER A 54 7.23 -4.03 8.06
CA SER A 54 7.34 -4.71 6.76
C SER A 54 8.77 -5.15 6.46
N GLN A 55 9.75 -4.27 6.67
CA GLN A 55 11.16 -4.58 6.48
C GLN A 55 11.68 -5.71 7.39
N ARG A 56 11.06 -5.91 8.56
CA ARG A 56 11.45 -6.96 9.52
C ARG A 56 10.72 -8.27 9.32
N ALA A 57 9.42 -8.21 9.00
CA ALA A 57 8.52 -9.36 9.08
C ALA A 57 7.85 -9.73 7.75
N GLY A 58 8.03 -8.94 6.69
CA GLY A 58 7.46 -9.21 5.37
C GLY A 58 5.93 -9.30 5.39
N ILE A 59 5.24 -8.33 5.99
CA ILE A 59 3.78 -8.40 6.19
C ILE A 59 2.99 -8.60 4.89
N LEU A 60 3.47 -8.07 3.76
CA LEU A 60 2.82 -8.15 2.45
C LEU A 60 3.42 -9.24 1.55
N GLN A 61 4.39 -10.02 2.04
CA GLN A 61 5.06 -11.09 1.30
C GLN A 61 4.17 -12.34 1.21
N ILE A 62 3.10 -12.25 0.42
CA ILE A 62 2.06 -13.28 0.28
C ILE A 62 2.07 -13.96 -1.10
N SER A 63 3.23 -14.05 -1.77
CA SER A 63 3.38 -14.66 -3.11
C SER A 63 2.81 -16.09 -3.23
N ASN A 64 2.81 -16.83 -2.12
CA ASN A 64 2.28 -18.19 -2.03
C ASN A 64 0.80 -18.26 -1.59
N PHE A 65 0.13 -17.13 -1.37
CA PHE A 65 -1.27 -17.10 -1.01
C PHE A 65 -2.15 -17.70 -2.11
N LYS A 66 -3.03 -18.62 -1.70
CA LYS A 66 -3.95 -19.32 -2.58
C LYS A 66 -5.17 -19.81 -1.79
N ASP A 67 -6.35 -19.54 -2.33
CA ASP A 67 -7.63 -20.07 -1.89
C ASP A 67 -8.13 -21.07 -2.94
N ASP A 68 -8.11 -22.35 -2.57
CA ASP A 68 -8.50 -23.47 -3.45
C ASP A 68 -9.97 -23.89 -3.29
N SER A 69 -10.80 -23.06 -2.65
CA SER A 69 -12.21 -23.39 -2.38
C SER A 69 -13.11 -23.40 -3.62
N SER A 70 -12.75 -22.65 -4.68
CA SER A 70 -13.47 -22.62 -5.96
C SER A 70 -12.58 -22.04 -7.07
N PRO A 71 -12.92 -22.25 -8.37
CA PRO A 71 -12.20 -21.61 -9.48
C PRO A 71 -12.14 -20.08 -9.35
N ILE A 72 -13.24 -19.44 -8.96
CA ILE A 72 -13.31 -17.98 -8.73
C ILE A 72 -12.35 -17.56 -7.60
N ALA A 73 -12.26 -18.36 -6.52
CA ALA A 73 -11.35 -18.10 -5.42
C ALA A 73 -9.88 -18.18 -5.85
N TRP A 74 -9.55 -19.03 -6.82
CA TRP A 74 -8.22 -19.14 -7.42
C TRP A 74 -7.83 -17.86 -8.17
N ASP A 75 -8.73 -17.34 -9.02
CA ASP A 75 -8.52 -16.07 -9.74
C ASP A 75 -8.45 -14.88 -8.76
N CYS A 76 -9.33 -14.86 -7.76
CA CYS A 76 -9.30 -13.88 -6.69
C CYS A 76 -7.98 -13.93 -5.90
N SER A 77 -7.38 -15.11 -5.73
CA SER A 77 -6.07 -15.26 -5.09
C SER A 77 -4.94 -14.67 -5.93
N ALA A 78 -5.01 -14.78 -7.26
CA ALA A 78 -4.09 -14.09 -8.15
C ALA A 78 -4.20 -12.56 -7.96
N TRP A 79 -5.42 -12.03 -7.92
CA TRP A 79 -5.63 -10.60 -7.69
C TRP A 79 -5.16 -10.13 -6.31
N VAL A 80 -5.42 -10.90 -5.24
CA VAL A 80 -4.94 -10.63 -3.88
C VAL A 80 -3.41 -10.51 -3.83
N ARG A 81 -2.68 -11.39 -4.52
CA ARG A 81 -1.22 -11.33 -4.60
C ARG A 81 -0.72 -10.09 -5.34
N THR A 82 -1.34 -9.78 -6.48
CA THR A 82 -1.03 -8.57 -7.25
C THR A 82 -1.26 -7.30 -6.41
N TYR A 83 -2.36 -7.26 -5.66
CA TYR A 83 -2.69 -6.13 -4.81
C TYR A 83 -1.73 -5.97 -3.62
N ALA A 84 -1.29 -7.07 -3.01
CA ALA A 84 -0.27 -7.03 -1.97
C ALA A 84 1.09 -6.52 -2.49
N LEU A 85 1.50 -6.93 -3.70
CA LEU A 85 2.71 -6.39 -4.35
C LEU A 85 2.60 -4.89 -4.59
N PHE A 86 1.44 -4.40 -5.02
CA PHE A 86 1.21 -2.96 -5.14
C PHE A 86 1.37 -2.22 -3.80
N LEU A 87 0.80 -2.74 -2.72
CA LEU A 87 0.93 -2.11 -1.40
C LEU A 87 2.36 -2.17 -0.86
N GLU A 88 3.12 -3.20 -1.18
CA GLU A 88 4.53 -3.31 -0.83
C GLU A 88 5.37 -2.26 -1.55
N GLU A 89 5.14 -2.10 -2.84
CA GLU A 89 5.88 -1.15 -3.68
C GLU A 89 5.48 0.30 -3.33
N ARG A 90 4.26 0.50 -2.80
CA ARG A 90 3.87 1.77 -2.19
C ARG A 90 4.68 2.08 -0.93
N LEU A 91 4.91 1.10 -0.06
CA LEU A 91 5.74 1.28 1.13
C LEU A 91 7.19 1.56 0.77
N GLU A 92 7.72 0.87 -0.24
CA GLU A 92 9.08 1.10 -0.75
C GLU A 92 9.20 2.50 -1.37
N CYS A 93 8.22 2.91 -2.17
CA CYS A 93 8.16 4.26 -2.72
C CYS A 93 8.15 5.31 -1.60
N TYR A 94 7.35 5.13 -0.55
CA TYR A 94 7.37 6.00 0.63
C TYR A 94 8.74 6.02 1.33
N SER A 95 9.42 4.86 1.42
CA SER A 95 10.77 4.74 1.98
C SER A 95 11.80 5.55 1.19
N ILE A 96 11.69 5.59 -0.15
CA ILE A 96 12.62 6.33 -1.02
C ILE A 96 12.29 7.83 -1.00
N LEU A 97 11.04 8.20 -1.22
CA LEU A 97 10.60 9.59 -1.34
C LEU A 97 10.63 10.36 -0.02
N LYS A 98 10.43 9.68 1.12
CA LYS A 98 10.26 10.30 2.45
C LYS A 98 9.00 11.17 2.60
N TYR A 99 8.08 11.15 1.63
CA TYR A 99 6.76 11.79 1.70
C TYR A 99 5.70 10.91 1.02
N ASP A 100 4.42 11.15 1.30
CA ASP A 100 3.30 10.41 0.72
C ASP A 100 2.70 11.16 -0.47
N ILE A 101 2.85 10.60 -1.66
CA ILE A 101 2.38 11.15 -2.94
C ILE A 101 0.86 11.40 -2.94
N GLU A 102 0.06 10.57 -2.27
CA GLU A 102 -1.40 10.75 -2.25
C GLU A 102 -1.87 11.73 -1.19
N ALA A 103 -1.12 11.91 -0.10
CA ALA A 103 -1.41 12.93 0.89
C ALA A 103 -1.26 14.34 0.29
N GLU A 104 -0.32 14.53 -0.64
CA GLU A 104 -0.14 15.80 -1.37
C GLU A 104 -1.29 16.08 -2.34
N ARG A 105 -1.95 15.06 -2.90
CA ARG A 105 -3.15 15.25 -3.76
C ARG A 105 -4.41 15.61 -2.98
N LEU A 106 -4.34 15.69 -1.65
CA LEU A 106 -5.41 16.16 -0.79
C LEU A 106 -5.11 17.59 -0.28
N PRO A 107 -5.02 18.63 -1.14
CA PRO A 107 -5.20 19.97 -0.63
C PRO A 107 -6.66 20.08 -0.20
N ARG A 108 -6.90 20.30 1.10
CA ARG A 108 -8.10 21.05 1.49
C ARG A 108 -7.90 22.42 0.85
N PRO A 109 -8.71 22.86 -0.12
CA PRO A 109 -8.59 24.20 -0.63
C PRO A 109 -8.97 25.15 0.51
N VAL A 110 -7.96 25.69 1.19
CA VAL A 110 -8.13 26.92 1.94
C VAL A 110 -8.16 28.01 0.87
N LEU A 111 -9.28 28.73 0.81
CA LEU A 111 -9.56 29.76 -0.18
C LEU A 111 -8.36 30.70 -0.36
N GLY A 112 -7.76 30.71 -1.56
CA GLY A 112 -6.87 31.78 -2.01
C GLY A 112 -5.41 31.46 -2.30
N GLN A 113 -4.96 30.20 -2.31
CA GLN A 113 -3.61 29.86 -2.77
C GLN A 113 -3.63 29.25 -4.19
N ASP A 114 -2.90 29.91 -5.09
CA ASP A 114 -2.66 29.47 -6.46
C ASP A 114 -1.97 28.11 -6.47
N LYS A 115 -2.59 27.14 -7.16
CA LYS A 115 -2.07 25.83 -7.60
C LYS A 115 -0.90 25.26 -6.78
N ASP A 116 -1.22 24.40 -5.82
CA ASP A 116 -0.27 23.44 -5.24
C ASP A 116 0.31 22.56 -6.36
N TYR A 117 1.55 22.84 -6.71
CA TYR A 117 2.36 21.99 -7.55
C TYR A 117 2.76 20.76 -6.71
N SER A 118 2.58 19.54 -7.24
CA SER A 118 3.03 18.32 -6.55
C SER A 118 4.52 18.44 -6.27
N ARG A 119 5.01 17.94 -5.12
CA ARG A 119 6.44 18.07 -4.75
C ARG A 119 7.39 17.49 -5.80
N THR A 120 6.92 16.49 -6.55
CA THR A 120 7.59 15.93 -7.72
C THR A 120 7.90 16.91 -8.85
N THR A 121 7.25 18.07 -8.89
CA THR A 121 7.48 19.13 -9.90
C THR A 121 8.47 20.19 -9.43
N GLU A 122 8.86 20.16 -8.15
CA GLU A 122 9.81 21.09 -7.53
C GLU A 122 11.18 20.45 -7.27
N LEU A 123 11.33 19.14 -7.51
CA LEU A 123 12.58 18.41 -7.31
C LEU A 123 13.66 18.90 -8.28
N ASP A 124 14.90 18.90 -7.81
CA ASP A 124 16.05 19.05 -8.70
C ASP A 124 16.27 17.78 -9.55
N ASN A 125 17.19 17.85 -10.51
CA ASN A 125 17.44 16.73 -11.43
C ASN A 125 18.01 15.50 -10.72
N GLU A 126 18.81 15.67 -9.66
CA GLU A 126 19.42 14.55 -8.94
C GLU A 126 18.37 13.82 -8.11
N GLU A 127 17.59 14.56 -7.32
CA GLU A 127 16.47 14.03 -6.55
C GLU A 127 15.41 13.36 -7.44
N LEU A 128 15.13 13.94 -8.61
CA LEU A 128 14.20 13.37 -9.57
C LEU A 128 14.70 12.01 -10.11
N LEU A 129 15.99 11.92 -10.48
CA LEU A 129 16.58 10.66 -10.97
C LEU A 129 16.58 9.57 -9.90
N GLU A 130 16.71 9.92 -8.62
CA GLU A 130 16.61 8.98 -7.51
C GLU A 130 15.17 8.50 -7.27
N GLN A 131 14.17 9.38 -7.38
CA GLN A 131 12.76 9.06 -7.10
C GLN A 131 12.04 8.39 -8.29
N LEU A 132 12.44 8.69 -9.53
CA LEU A 132 11.79 8.21 -10.75
C LEU A 132 11.65 6.67 -10.82
N PRO A 133 12.67 5.86 -10.51
CA PRO A 133 12.55 4.40 -10.54
C PRO A 133 11.47 3.88 -9.58
N ALA A 134 11.41 4.44 -8.37
CA ALA A 134 10.42 4.05 -7.36
C ALA A 134 9.00 4.41 -7.82
N LEU A 135 8.83 5.60 -8.38
CA LEU A 135 7.56 6.07 -8.95
C LEU A 135 7.10 5.20 -10.13
N GLN A 136 8.01 4.87 -11.05
CA GLN A 136 7.73 4.00 -12.18
C GLN A 136 7.33 2.60 -11.72
N GLN A 137 8.03 2.04 -10.74
CA GLN A 137 7.74 0.70 -10.21
C GLN A 137 6.38 0.66 -9.50
N LEU A 138 6.06 1.68 -8.70
CA LEU A 138 4.75 1.82 -8.08
C LEU A 138 3.63 1.87 -9.14
N LEU A 139 3.82 2.67 -10.20
CA LEU A 139 2.86 2.76 -11.31
C LEU A 139 2.70 1.43 -12.05
N TYR A 140 3.79 0.73 -12.34
CA TYR A 140 3.77 -0.58 -13.00
C TYR A 140 2.92 -1.59 -12.20
N ARG A 141 3.09 -1.61 -10.88
CA ARG A 141 2.35 -2.50 -9.97
C ARG A 141 0.87 -2.14 -9.85
N LEU A 142 0.57 -0.85 -9.84
CA LEU A 142 -0.81 -0.35 -9.88
C LEU A 142 -1.53 -0.79 -11.17
N ILE A 143 -0.86 -0.67 -12.32
CA ILE A 143 -1.40 -1.11 -13.62
C ILE A 143 -1.67 -2.62 -13.60
N GLY A 144 -0.81 -3.42 -12.97
CA GLY A 144 -1.04 -4.85 -12.78
C GLY A 144 -2.36 -5.18 -12.07
N CYS A 145 -2.81 -4.33 -11.14
CA CYS A 145 -4.09 -4.50 -10.45
C CYS A 145 -5.30 -4.27 -11.37
N LEU A 146 -5.14 -3.45 -12.43
CA LEU A 146 -6.19 -3.16 -13.41
C LEU A 146 -6.38 -4.32 -14.39
N VAL A 147 -5.29 -4.91 -14.88
CA VAL A 147 -5.32 -5.98 -15.90
C VAL A 147 -6.08 -7.21 -15.42
N VAL A 148 -5.91 -7.58 -14.15
CA VAL A 148 -6.59 -8.75 -13.57
C VAL A 148 -8.07 -8.47 -13.29
N TYR A 149 -8.47 -7.21 -13.09
CA TYR A 149 -9.88 -6.81 -12.99
C TYR A 149 -10.65 -7.07 -14.30
N TYR A 150 -10.01 -6.84 -15.45
CA TYR A 150 -10.59 -7.14 -16.76
C TYR A 150 -10.65 -8.64 -17.07
N MET A 151 -9.72 -9.44 -16.51
CA MET A 151 -9.75 -10.91 -16.64
C MET A 151 -10.81 -11.59 -15.76
N LEU A 152 -11.25 -10.94 -14.68
CA LEU A 152 -12.32 -11.44 -13.80
C LEU A 152 -13.74 -11.11 -14.29
N ILE A 153 -13.88 -10.29 -15.34
CA ILE A 153 -15.18 -9.86 -15.91
C ILE A 153 -15.46 -10.51 -17.29
N LEU A 154 -14.52 -11.28 -17.85
CA LEU A 154 -14.69 -12.10 -19.05
C LEU A 154 -14.80 -13.58 -18.68
#